data_AF-A0A0J9XFD9-F1
#
_entry.id   AF-A0A0J9XFD9-F1
#
_cell.length_a   1.000
_cell.length_b   1.000
_cell.length_c   1.000
_cell.angle_alpha   90.00
_cell.angle_beta   90.00
_cell.angle_gamma   90.00
#
_symmetry.space_group_name_H-M   'P 1'
#
loop_
_entity.id
_entity.type
_entity.pdbx_description
1 polymer ?
#
loop_
_entity_poly.entity_id
_entity_poly.type
_entity_poly.pdbx_seq_one_letter_code
_entity_poly.pdbx_strand_id
1 'polypeptide(L)'
;MAYGNESDYNPHENKSFSLGYSKRPFIAFVKSKSEEEEKSGQERLTTNGQQVASFYRDLIESDSNPQAKSTQEYPICEVCQTPIHDAERHNLNVAHLSALSNPQAPLSTLSFDPESISYKYLVKHGWSPFQPTGLGVPGREGSRVPIKAELKNDKYGIGVLPATTTTQQQNQPPPQVISNAAQAQQHDESQKRKRKRVYQELYGDPKVNEYFGI
;
A
#
# COMPACT_ATOMS: atom_id res chain seq x y z
N MET A 1 31.64 18.40 46.19
CA MET A 1 30.48 17.49 46.07
C MET A 1 29.43 18.23 45.25
N ALA A 2 29.29 17.86 43.98
CA ALA A 2 28.26 18.40 43.10
C ALA A 2 27.68 17.22 42.33
N TYR A 3 26.40 16.99 42.54
CA TYR A 3 25.60 15.93 41.96
C TYR A 3 25.39 16.21 40.46
N GLY A 4 25.68 15.23 39.60
CA GLY A 4 25.37 15.28 38.17
C GLY A 4 23.91 14.90 37.96
N ASN A 5 23.14 15.85 37.41
CA ASN A 5 21.70 15.74 37.18
C ASN A 5 21.35 14.64 36.16
N GLU A 6 20.34 13.85 36.52
CA GLU A 6 19.50 13.07 35.62
C GLU A 6 18.86 14.01 34.58
N SER A 7 19.15 13.79 33.30
CA SER A 7 18.43 14.45 32.21
C SER A 7 17.29 13.54 31.75
N ASP A 8 16.08 14.02 32.00
CA ASP A 8 14.80 13.42 31.64
C ASP A 8 14.72 13.02 30.16
N TYR A 9 14.27 11.80 29.92
CA TYR A 9 13.90 11.28 28.61
C TYR A 9 12.61 11.96 28.13
N ASN A 10 12.69 12.80 27.09
CA ASN A 10 11.54 13.44 26.46
C ASN A 10 11.02 12.62 25.25
N PRO A 11 9.83 11.99 25.33
CA PRO A 11 9.32 11.10 24.28
C PRO A 11 8.86 11.81 23.00
N HIS A 12 8.90 13.15 22.94
CA HIS A 12 8.37 13.91 21.81
C HIS A 12 9.37 14.18 20.67
N GLU A 13 10.63 13.78 20.82
CA GLU A 13 11.66 14.15 19.83
C GLU A 13 11.86 13.17 18.68
N ASN A 14 11.06 12.11 18.53
CA ASN A 14 11.27 11.17 17.42
C ASN A 14 10.03 10.74 16.65
N LYS A 15 10.06 11.17 15.38
CA LYS A 15 9.52 10.57 14.15
C LYS A 15 8.13 11.04 13.70
N SER A 16 8.21 12.00 12.78
CA SER A 16 7.18 12.41 11.83
C SER A 16 6.53 11.21 11.12
N PHE A 17 5.26 10.97 11.43
CA PHE A 17 4.39 9.99 10.78
C PHE A 17 3.68 10.62 9.55
N SER A 18 4.43 11.09 8.56
CA SER A 18 3.81 11.70 7.35
C SER A 18 4.70 11.70 6.10
N LEU A 19 5.21 10.54 5.72
CA LEU A 19 5.64 10.31 4.34
C LEU A 19 4.40 10.16 3.44
N GLY A 20 4.02 11.24 2.73
CA GLY A 20 3.06 11.12 1.62
C GLY A 20 2.31 12.38 1.19
N TYR A 21 2.20 13.42 2.02
CA TYR A 21 1.39 14.62 1.69
C TYR A 21 2.18 15.94 1.63
N SER A 22 3.52 15.90 1.68
CA SER A 22 4.37 17.08 1.92
C SER A 22 4.51 18.08 0.75
N LYS A 23 3.69 17.98 -0.31
CA LYS A 23 3.75 18.89 -1.47
C LYS A 23 2.53 19.80 -1.60
N ARG A 24 1.59 19.77 -0.65
CA ARG A 24 0.50 20.75 -0.61
C ARG A 24 0.93 21.96 0.22
N PRO A 25 0.73 23.21 -0.25
CA PRO A 25 1.01 24.37 0.57
C PRO A 25 0.18 24.28 1.86
N PHE A 26 0.82 24.54 2.99
CA PHE A 26 0.17 24.57 4.30
C PHE A 26 -0.92 25.65 4.29
N ILE A 27 -2.18 25.25 4.44
CA ILE A 27 -3.29 26.19 4.58
C ILE A 27 -3.38 26.56 6.05
N ALA A 28 -2.95 27.78 6.39
CA ALA A 28 -3.13 28.30 7.74
C ALA A 28 -4.61 28.61 7.96
N PHE A 29 -5.28 27.83 8.81
CA PHE A 29 -6.65 28.14 9.23
C PHE A 29 -6.61 29.39 10.10
N VAL A 30 -7.00 30.52 9.51
CA VAL A 30 -7.25 31.75 10.25
C VAL A 30 -8.52 31.52 11.05
N LYS A 31 -8.41 31.58 12.38
CA LYS A 31 -9.56 31.57 13.30
C LYS A 31 -10.47 32.73 12.89
N SER A 32 -11.71 32.42 12.49
CA SER A 32 -12.72 33.46 12.26
C SER A 32 -12.78 34.31 13.52
N LYS A 33 -12.59 35.62 13.37
CA LYS A 33 -12.73 36.58 14.45
C LYS A 33 -14.10 36.32 15.06
N SER A 34 -14.14 36.01 16.35
CA SER A 34 -15.39 35.96 17.11
C SER A 34 -15.99 37.35 17.05
N GLU A 35 -16.90 37.56 16.10
CA GLU A 35 -17.83 38.68 16.12
C GLU A 35 -18.82 38.42 17.26
N GLU A 36 -18.36 38.64 18.48
CA GLU A 36 -19.17 39.41 19.40
C GLU A 36 -19.22 40.81 18.79
N GLU A 37 -20.29 41.11 18.05
CA GLU A 37 -21.08 42.34 18.17
C GLU A 37 -21.99 42.58 16.95
N GLU A 38 -23.25 42.92 17.32
CA GLU A 38 -24.12 43.88 16.63
C GLU A 38 -24.83 43.43 15.34
N LYS A 39 -26.11 43.07 15.53
CA LYS A 39 -27.18 43.34 14.57
C LYS A 39 -27.08 44.78 14.08
N SER A 40 -26.71 45.00 12.82
CA SER A 40 -27.20 46.17 12.09
C SER A 40 -27.29 45.86 10.61
N GLY A 41 -28.46 46.18 10.05
CA GLY A 41 -28.78 45.92 8.66
C GLY A 41 -27.94 46.78 7.75
N GLN A 42 -27.14 46.14 6.90
CA GLN A 42 -26.57 46.78 5.72
C GLN A 42 -26.64 45.78 4.56
N GLU A 43 -27.24 46.24 3.46
CA GLU A 43 -27.38 45.51 2.20
C GLU A 43 -25.99 45.13 1.68
N ARG A 44 -25.66 43.84 1.78
CA ARG A 44 -24.35 43.31 1.37
C ARG A 44 -24.36 43.17 -0.16
N LEU A 45 -23.50 43.94 -0.83
CA LEU A 45 -23.25 43.87 -2.28
C LEU A 45 -23.07 42.40 -2.72
N THR A 46 -23.93 41.96 -3.65
CA THR A 46 -23.95 40.56 -4.10
C THR A 46 -22.68 40.24 -4.89
N THR A 47 -21.72 39.59 -4.23
CA THR A 47 -20.60 38.99 -4.96
C THR A 47 -21.09 37.79 -5.75
N ASN A 48 -20.44 37.45 -6.87
CA ASN A 48 -20.78 36.26 -7.68
C ASN A 48 -20.91 34.98 -6.82
N GLY A 49 -20.13 34.86 -5.74
CA GLY A 49 -20.21 33.74 -4.81
C GLY A 49 -21.51 33.67 -4.01
N GLN A 50 -22.10 34.81 -3.63
CA GLN A 50 -23.39 34.84 -2.93
C GLN A 50 -24.56 34.53 -3.87
N GLN A 51 -24.47 34.93 -5.14
CA GLN A 51 -25.46 34.58 -6.16
C GLN A 51 -25.42 33.09 -6.48
N VAL A 52 -24.22 32.51 -6.59
CA VAL A 52 -24.06 31.06 -6.77
C VAL A 52 -24.54 30.29 -5.53
N ALA A 53 -24.23 30.77 -4.32
CA ALA A 53 -24.67 30.12 -3.08
C ALA A 53 -26.20 30.17 -2.89
N SER A 54 -26.85 31.29 -3.24
CA SER A 54 -28.31 31.38 -3.22
C SER A 54 -28.95 30.48 -4.28
N PHE A 55 -28.39 30.41 -5.50
CA PHE A 55 -28.85 29.47 -6.53
C PHE A 55 -28.80 28.00 -6.10
N TYR A 56 -27.70 27.55 -5.48
CA TYR A 56 -27.61 26.17 -4.96
C TYR A 56 -28.55 25.94 -3.77
N ARG A 57 -28.78 26.96 -2.94
CA ARG A 57 -29.76 26.89 -1.86
C ARG A 57 -31.18 26.75 -2.39
N ASP A 58 -31.53 27.53 -3.41
CA ASP A 58 -32.85 27.49 -4.06
C ASP A 58 -33.12 26.14 -4.74
N LEU A 59 -32.11 25.50 -5.35
CA LEU A 59 -32.24 24.15 -5.92
C LEU A 59 -32.58 23.11 -4.85
N ILE A 60 -31.86 23.14 -3.72
CA ILE A 60 -32.09 22.22 -2.60
C ILE A 60 -33.44 22.52 -1.94
N GLU A 61 -33.83 23.80 -1.85
CA GLU A 61 -35.11 24.22 -1.30
C GLU A 61 -36.28 23.90 -2.24
N SER A 62 -36.11 23.99 -3.57
CA SER A 62 -37.13 23.64 -4.57
C SER A 62 -37.43 22.14 -4.62
N ASP A 63 -36.41 21.31 -4.40
CA ASP A 63 -36.57 19.86 -4.21
C ASP A 63 -37.18 19.52 -2.84
N SER A 64 -37.24 20.51 -1.94
CA SER A 64 -37.81 20.40 -0.59
C SER A 64 -39.22 20.96 -0.46
N ASN A 65 -39.98 21.13 -1.57
CA ASN A 65 -41.41 21.49 -1.49
C ASN A 65 -42.12 20.64 -0.41
N PRO A 66 -42.55 21.24 0.72
CA PRO A 66 -43.16 20.51 1.83
C PRO A 66 -44.53 19.92 1.48
N GLN A 67 -45.11 20.23 0.31
CA GLN A 67 -46.46 19.82 -0.07
C GLN A 67 -46.56 18.51 -0.86
N ALA A 68 -45.54 17.66 -0.83
CA ALA A 68 -45.70 16.25 -1.20
C ALA A 68 -44.87 15.28 -0.36
N LYS A 69 -44.41 15.69 0.83
CA LYS A 69 -44.10 14.71 1.88
C LYS A 69 -45.40 14.38 2.57
N SER A 70 -46.19 13.53 1.92
CA SER A 70 -47.20 12.78 2.63
C SER A 70 -46.51 12.18 3.86
N THR A 71 -47.06 12.43 5.04
CA THR A 71 -46.78 11.69 6.26
C THR A 71 -47.25 10.25 6.05
N GLN A 72 -46.58 9.56 5.14
CA GLN A 72 -46.67 8.12 5.02
C GLN A 72 -45.78 7.63 6.15
N GLU A 73 -46.41 7.10 7.18
CA GLU A 73 -45.72 6.39 8.26
C GLU A 73 -45.06 5.16 7.64
N TYR A 74 -43.85 5.34 7.10
CA TYR A 74 -43.07 4.23 6.59
C TYR A 74 -42.53 3.42 7.77
N PRO A 75 -42.57 2.08 7.70
CA PRO A 75 -41.97 1.25 8.73
C PRO A 75 -40.46 1.55 8.82
N ILE A 76 -39.97 1.67 10.05
CA ILE A 76 -38.54 1.86 10.34
C ILE A 76 -37.87 0.48 10.29
N CYS A 77 -36.75 0.37 9.58
CA CYS A 77 -35.98 -0.86 9.54
C CYS A 77 -35.27 -1.13 10.88
N GLU A 78 -35.41 -2.32 11.43
CA GLU A 78 -34.73 -2.73 12.67
C GLU A 78 -33.20 -2.83 12.51
N VAL A 79 -32.71 -3.09 11.30
CA VAL A 79 -31.27 -3.27 11.01
C VAL A 79 -30.55 -1.93 10.95
N CYS A 80 -31.05 -0.99 10.14
CA CYS A 80 -30.37 0.28 9.86
C CYS A 80 -31.09 1.51 10.39
N GLN A 81 -32.24 1.35 11.05
CA GLN A 81 -33.02 2.44 11.67
C GLN A 81 -33.41 3.56 10.69
N THR A 82 -33.50 3.25 9.40
CA THR A 82 -33.97 4.19 8.36
C THR A 82 -35.37 3.83 7.85
N PRO A 83 -36.17 4.81 7.41
CA PRO A 83 -37.53 4.57 6.91
C PRO A 83 -37.52 3.83 5.57
N ILE A 84 -38.32 2.76 5.47
CA ILE A 84 -38.43 1.91 4.28
C ILE A 84 -39.48 2.50 3.33
N HIS A 85 -39.02 3.16 2.26
CA HIS A 85 -39.89 3.70 1.22
C HIS A 85 -40.23 2.63 0.15
N ASP A 86 -39.22 1.85 -0.22
CA ASP A 86 -39.31 0.73 -1.16
C ASP A 86 -38.41 -0.37 -0.62
N ALA A 87 -38.97 -1.55 -0.36
CA ALA A 87 -38.27 -2.65 0.29
C ALA A 87 -37.06 -3.12 -0.51
N GLU A 88 -37.14 -3.17 -1.84
CA GLU A 88 -36.06 -3.66 -2.69
C GLU A 88 -34.89 -2.68 -2.71
N ARG A 89 -35.18 -1.39 -2.91
CA ARG A 89 -34.17 -0.33 -2.89
C ARG A 89 -33.56 -0.14 -1.51
N HIS A 90 -34.36 -0.31 -0.46
CA HIS A 90 -33.89 -0.24 0.91
C HIS A 90 -32.87 -1.35 1.21
N ASN A 91 -33.17 -2.59 0.83
CA ASN A 91 -32.27 -3.74 1.06
C ASN A 91 -30.93 -3.60 0.33
N LEU A 92 -30.91 -2.90 -0.81
CA LEU A 92 -29.69 -2.61 -1.58
C LEU A 92 -29.00 -1.30 -1.18
N ASN A 93 -29.61 -0.49 -0.32
CA ASN A 93 -29.03 0.76 0.12
C ASN A 93 -27.80 0.50 0.99
N VAL A 94 -26.76 1.31 0.82
CA VAL A 94 -25.48 1.20 1.54
C VAL A 94 -25.68 1.27 3.05
N ALA A 95 -26.61 2.10 3.53
CA ALA A 95 -26.93 2.21 4.96
C ALA A 95 -27.51 0.90 5.54
N HIS A 96 -28.30 0.17 4.74
CA HIS A 96 -28.82 -1.14 5.14
C HIS A 96 -27.72 -2.20 5.07
N LEU A 97 -26.98 -2.25 3.96
CA LEU A 97 -25.92 -3.23 3.72
C LEU A 97 -24.75 -3.13 4.71
N SER A 98 -24.44 -1.93 5.22
CA SER A 98 -23.38 -1.74 6.20
C SER A 98 -23.81 -2.08 7.63
N ALA A 99 -25.10 -1.93 7.92
CA ALA A 99 -25.68 -2.27 9.22
C ALA A 99 -25.99 -3.77 9.33
N LEU A 100 -26.16 -4.48 8.21
CA LEU A 100 -26.15 -5.93 8.19
C LEU A 100 -24.80 -6.41 8.75
N SER A 101 -24.87 -7.26 9.79
CA SER A 101 -23.75 -8.07 10.23
C SER A 101 -23.41 -9.03 9.10
N ASN A 102 -22.63 -8.57 8.12
CA ASN A 102 -22.16 -9.43 7.06
C ASN A 102 -21.14 -10.38 7.71
N PRO A 103 -21.44 -11.69 7.82
CA PRO A 103 -20.45 -12.65 8.28
C PRO A 103 -19.35 -12.64 7.23
N GLN A 104 -18.30 -11.85 7.49
CA GLN A 104 -17.07 -11.68 6.73
C GLN A 104 -17.18 -12.24 5.30
N ALA A 105 -17.49 -11.38 4.32
CA ALA A 105 -17.35 -11.74 2.91
C ALA A 105 -16.04 -12.53 2.77
N PRO A 106 -16.08 -13.80 2.31
CA PRO A 106 -14.96 -14.70 2.48
C PRO A 106 -13.76 -14.09 1.79
N LEU A 107 -12.81 -13.60 2.59
CA LEU A 107 -11.53 -13.08 2.15
C LEU A 107 -10.65 -14.26 1.69
N SER A 108 -11.20 -15.17 0.90
CA SER A 108 -10.44 -16.28 0.36
C SER A 108 -9.61 -15.77 -0.80
N THR A 109 -8.40 -15.33 -0.47
CA THR A 109 -7.32 -15.11 -1.44
C THR A 109 -6.85 -16.42 -2.08
N LEU A 110 -7.29 -17.58 -1.58
CA LEU A 110 -7.07 -18.87 -2.21
C LEU A 110 -8.12 -19.10 -3.30
N SER A 111 -7.74 -18.75 -4.52
CA SER A 111 -8.47 -19.12 -5.74
C SER A 111 -8.19 -20.60 -6.05
N PHE A 112 -8.85 -21.51 -5.34
CA PHE A 112 -8.95 -22.90 -5.78
C PHE A 112 -10.13 -23.04 -6.74
N ASP A 113 -9.90 -23.70 -7.87
CA ASP A 113 -11.00 -24.08 -8.76
C ASP A 113 -11.89 -25.11 -8.03
N PRO A 114 -13.21 -24.86 -7.89
CA PRO A 114 -14.12 -25.80 -7.22
C PRO A 114 -14.16 -27.19 -7.87
N GLU A 115 -13.85 -27.26 -9.16
CA GLU A 115 -13.79 -28.52 -9.91
C GLU A 115 -12.53 -29.34 -9.65
N SER A 116 -11.48 -28.73 -9.08
CA SER A 116 -10.23 -29.41 -8.80
C SER A 116 -10.40 -30.56 -7.81
N ILE A 117 -9.67 -31.64 -8.03
CA ILE A 117 -9.69 -32.84 -7.18
C ILE A 117 -9.27 -32.50 -5.75
N SER A 118 -8.29 -31.61 -5.59
CA SER A 118 -7.81 -31.14 -4.29
C SER A 118 -8.88 -30.40 -3.50
N TYR A 119 -9.64 -29.50 -4.15
CA TYR A 119 -10.75 -28.80 -3.52
C TYR A 119 -11.82 -29.78 -3.02
N LYS A 120 -12.26 -30.69 -3.90
CA LYS A 120 -13.27 -31.71 -3.56
C LYS A 120 -12.81 -32.61 -2.41
N TYR A 121 -11.53 -32.97 -2.38
CA TYR A 121 -10.93 -33.75 -1.31
C TYR A 121 -10.94 -32.98 0.02
N LEU A 122 -10.49 -31.73 0.05
CA LEU A 122 -10.48 -30.91 1.26
C LEU A 122 -11.89 -30.73 1.84
N VAL A 123 -12.86 -30.39 0.99
CA VAL A 123 -14.26 -30.22 1.41
C VAL A 123 -14.84 -31.52 1.97
N LYS A 124 -14.55 -32.67 1.33
CA LYS A 124 -14.97 -33.99 1.84
C LYS A 124 -14.41 -34.29 3.23
N HIS A 125 -13.23 -33.77 3.56
CA HIS A 125 -12.60 -33.91 4.87
C HIS A 125 -12.96 -32.79 5.86
N GLY A 126 -14.01 -32.00 5.57
CA GLY A 126 -14.57 -31.02 6.49
C GLY A 126 -13.93 -29.64 6.42
N TRP A 127 -13.07 -29.36 5.44
CA TRP A 127 -12.58 -28.00 5.19
C TRP A 127 -13.65 -27.15 4.49
N SER A 128 -13.86 -25.91 4.95
CA SER A 128 -14.81 -24.97 4.33
C SER A 128 -14.11 -23.73 3.77
N PRO A 129 -14.43 -23.29 2.54
CA PRO A 129 -13.86 -22.06 1.97
C PRO A 129 -14.35 -20.80 2.69
N PHE A 130 -15.50 -20.85 3.38
CA PHE A 130 -16.11 -19.71 4.06
C PHE A 130 -15.66 -19.56 5.51
N GLN A 131 -14.99 -20.57 6.08
CA GLN A 131 -14.48 -20.49 7.44
C GLN A 131 -13.25 -19.57 7.50
N PRO A 132 -13.19 -18.61 8.44
CA PRO A 132 -12.05 -17.71 8.57
C PRO A 132 -10.80 -18.39 9.13
N THR A 133 -10.98 -19.56 9.74
CA THR A 133 -9.93 -20.34 10.41
C THR A 133 -9.17 -21.23 9.42
N GLY A 134 -7.92 -21.56 9.77
CA GLY A 134 -7.11 -22.50 8.99
C GLY A 134 -7.43 -23.96 9.34
N LEU A 135 -6.71 -24.88 8.71
CA LEU A 135 -6.82 -26.31 9.00
C LEU A 135 -6.27 -26.63 10.40
N GLY A 136 -6.97 -27.47 11.17
CA GLY A 136 -6.52 -27.91 12.49
C GLY A 136 -7.67 -28.18 13.46
N VAL A 137 -7.33 -28.57 14.69
CA VAL A 137 -8.29 -28.70 15.79
C VAL A 137 -8.63 -27.29 16.30
N PRO A 138 -9.88 -27.00 16.72
CA PRO A 138 -10.23 -25.69 17.28
C PRO A 138 -9.28 -25.33 18.44
N GLY A 139 -8.72 -24.12 18.40
CA GLY A 139 -7.71 -23.65 19.36
C GLY A 139 -6.26 -24.04 19.04
N ARG A 140 -6.02 -24.87 18.02
CA ARG A 140 -4.70 -25.18 17.43
C ARG A 140 -4.80 -25.22 15.90
N GLU A 141 -5.35 -24.15 15.35
CA GLU A 141 -5.55 -23.98 13.91
C GLU A 141 -4.28 -23.46 13.23
N GLY A 142 -4.03 -23.90 12.01
CA GLY A 142 -2.91 -23.43 11.18
C GLY A 142 -3.21 -22.13 10.44
N SER A 143 -2.22 -21.64 9.67
CA SER A 143 -2.43 -20.52 8.76
C SER A 143 -3.32 -20.93 7.58
N ARG A 144 -4.26 -20.08 7.19
CA ARG A 144 -5.08 -20.26 5.98
C ARG A 144 -4.32 -19.92 4.71
N VAL A 145 -3.41 -18.95 4.77
CA VAL A 145 -2.66 -18.46 3.61
C VAL A 145 -1.26 -19.07 3.62
N PRO A 146 -0.73 -19.49 2.45
CA PRO A 146 0.65 -19.92 2.33
C PRO A 146 1.61 -18.84 2.85
N ILE A 147 2.65 -19.26 3.56
CA ILE A 147 3.68 -18.35 4.03
C ILE A 147 4.52 -17.91 2.83
N LYS A 148 4.64 -16.60 2.63
CA LYS A 148 5.50 -16.05 1.59
C LYS A 148 6.96 -16.31 1.95
N ALA A 149 7.65 -17.08 1.12
CA ALA A 149 9.10 -17.25 1.22
C ALA A 149 9.81 -16.14 0.44
N GLU A 150 10.91 -15.64 0.99
CA GLU A 150 11.81 -14.72 0.29
C GLU A 150 12.97 -15.51 -0.30
N LEU A 151 13.23 -15.31 -1.59
CA LEU A 151 14.32 -15.97 -2.28
C LEU A 151 15.63 -15.27 -1.96
N LYS A 152 16.58 -16.00 -1.37
CA LYS A 152 17.95 -15.51 -1.18
C LYS A 152 18.74 -15.70 -2.48
N ASN A 153 18.89 -14.61 -3.25
CA ASN A 153 19.69 -14.60 -4.47
C ASN A 153 21.20 -14.39 -4.21
N ASP A 154 21.56 -14.02 -2.98
CA ASP A 154 22.92 -13.65 -2.62
C ASP A 154 23.75 -14.85 -2.17
N LYS A 155 25.06 -14.81 -2.46
CA LYS A 155 26.04 -15.81 -2.01
C LYS A 155 26.57 -15.56 -0.59
N TYR A 156 26.19 -14.46 0.05
CA TYR A 156 26.65 -14.12 1.40
C TYR A 156 26.10 -15.09 2.46
N GLY A 157 26.73 -15.14 3.63
CA GLY A 157 26.23 -15.90 4.78
C GLY A 157 24.82 -15.45 5.21
N ILE A 158 24.08 -16.29 5.94
CA ILE A 158 22.81 -15.87 6.56
C ILE A 158 23.15 -14.88 7.68
N GLY A 159 22.45 -13.75 7.74
CA GLY A 159 22.72 -12.68 8.71
C GLY A 159 23.86 -11.72 8.34
N VAL A 160 24.58 -11.98 7.23
CA VAL A 160 25.53 -11.01 6.67
C VAL A 160 24.75 -10.02 5.83
N LEU A 161 24.60 -8.79 6.32
CA LEU A 161 24.06 -7.71 5.52
C LEU A 161 25.07 -7.40 4.41
N PRO A 162 24.66 -7.34 3.12
CA PRO A 162 25.54 -6.81 2.11
C PRO A 162 25.93 -5.41 2.58
N ALA A 163 27.24 -5.12 2.66
CA ALA A 163 27.71 -3.77 2.88
C ALA A 163 26.96 -2.92 1.87
N THR A 164 26.12 -1.99 2.36
CA THR A 164 25.07 -1.33 1.57
C THR A 164 25.70 -0.65 0.38
N THR A 165 25.84 -1.37 -0.74
CA THR A 165 26.19 -0.80 -2.03
C THR A 165 24.91 -0.25 -2.61
N THR A 166 24.36 0.75 -1.92
CA THR A 166 23.87 1.91 -2.65
C THR A 166 25.01 2.28 -3.61
N THR A 167 24.73 2.30 -4.91
CA THR A 167 25.57 2.83 -6.01
C THR A 167 26.37 1.87 -6.92
N GLN A 168 26.78 0.65 -6.55
CA GLN A 168 27.76 -0.08 -7.43
C GLN A 168 27.21 -1.22 -8.31
N GLN A 169 26.06 -1.83 -8.01
CA GLN A 169 25.51 -2.89 -8.89
C GLN A 169 24.58 -2.37 -10.00
N GLN A 170 24.15 -1.10 -9.94
CA GLN A 170 23.34 -0.47 -11.00
C GLN A 170 24.17 0.07 -12.18
N ASN A 171 25.51 0.05 -12.09
CA ASN A 171 26.40 0.59 -13.11
C ASN A 171 27.25 -0.49 -13.82
N GLN A 172 26.86 -1.77 -13.74
CA GLN A 172 27.38 -2.70 -14.72
C GLN A 172 26.57 -2.49 -16.01
N PRO A 173 27.21 -2.04 -17.12
CA PRO A 173 26.50 -1.95 -18.38
C PRO A 173 25.97 -3.35 -18.71
N PRO A 174 24.73 -3.46 -19.24
CA PRO A 174 24.20 -4.74 -19.67
C PRO A 174 25.22 -5.39 -20.62
N PRO A 175 25.37 -6.73 -20.58
CA PRO A 175 26.29 -7.42 -21.47
C PRO A 175 26.00 -6.99 -22.91
N GLN A 176 27.01 -6.41 -23.58
CA GLN A 176 26.86 -5.88 -24.93
C GLN A 176 26.46 -7.05 -25.84
N VAL A 177 25.25 -6.99 -26.39
CA VAL A 177 24.76 -8.02 -27.31
C VAL A 177 25.47 -7.82 -28.64
N ILE A 178 26.41 -8.70 -28.95
CA ILE A 178 27.15 -8.67 -30.22
C ILE A 178 26.28 -9.37 -31.27
N SER A 179 25.63 -8.60 -32.14
CA SER A 179 24.73 -9.12 -33.18
C SER A 179 25.45 -9.54 -34.47
N ASN A 180 26.64 -8.99 -34.74
CA ASN A 180 27.36 -9.20 -36.00
C ASN A 180 28.56 -10.16 -35.83
N ALA A 181 28.70 -11.13 -36.74
CA ALA A 181 29.77 -12.13 -36.70
C ALA A 181 31.19 -11.53 -36.72
N ALA A 182 31.42 -10.46 -37.49
CA ALA A 182 32.70 -9.76 -37.53
C ALA A 182 33.04 -9.06 -36.20
N GLN A 183 32.04 -8.48 -35.54
CA GLN A 183 32.21 -7.87 -34.21
C GLN A 183 32.49 -8.92 -33.14
N ALA A 184 31.91 -10.13 -33.26
CA ALA A 184 32.19 -11.24 -32.35
C ALA A 184 33.65 -11.70 -32.43
N GLN A 185 34.21 -11.79 -33.64
CA GLN A 185 35.62 -12.11 -33.85
C GLN A 185 36.56 -11.05 -33.26
N GLN A 186 36.29 -9.77 -33.50
CA GLN A 186 37.07 -8.66 -32.94
C GLN A 186 37.01 -8.63 -31.41
N HIS A 187 35.83 -8.87 -30.85
CA HIS A 187 35.66 -8.97 -29.41
C HIS A 187 36.47 -10.14 -28.84
N ASP A 188 36.38 -11.34 -29.43
CA ASP A 188 37.15 -12.52 -28.99
C ASP A 188 38.67 -12.29 -29.06
N GLU A 189 39.18 -11.70 -30.16
CA GLU A 189 40.59 -11.32 -30.25
C GLU A 189 41.00 -10.33 -29.16
N SER A 190 40.16 -9.32 -28.88
CA SER A 190 40.43 -8.35 -27.82
C SER A 190 40.49 -9.02 -26.45
N GLN A 191 39.62 -9.99 -26.18
CA GLN A 191 39.61 -10.75 -24.93
C GLN A 191 40.84 -11.67 -24.81
N LYS A 192 41.24 -12.33 -25.90
CA LYS A 192 42.48 -13.12 -25.96
C LYS A 192 43.71 -12.26 -25.67
N ARG A 193 43.79 -11.05 -26.23
CA ARG A 193 44.90 -10.10 -25.97
C ARG A 193 44.92 -9.66 -24.50
N LYS A 194 43.77 -9.32 -23.93
CA LYS A 194 43.66 -8.98 -22.50
C LYS A 194 44.09 -10.14 -21.61
N ARG A 195 43.66 -11.37 -21.92
CA ARG A 195 44.05 -12.58 -21.17
C ARG A 195 45.56 -12.82 -21.22
N LYS A 196 46.18 -12.67 -22.40
CA LYS A 196 47.64 -12.77 -22.54
C LYS A 196 48.37 -11.70 -21.73
N ARG A 197 47.88 -10.45 -21.76
CA ARG A 197 48.44 -9.35 -20.98
C ARG A 197 48.39 -9.63 -19.47
N VAL A 198 47.23 -10.04 -18.97
CA VAL A 198 47.08 -10.39 -17.54
C VAL A 198 47.97 -11.56 -17.15
N TYR A 199 48.09 -12.58 -18.02
CA TYR A 199 49.02 -13.69 -17.79
C TYR A 199 50.47 -13.22 -17.70
N GLN A 200 50.88 -12.30 -18.58
CA GLN A 200 52.22 -11.74 -18.56
C GLN A 200 52.47 -10.84 -17.33
N GLU A 201 51.47 -10.07 -16.88
CA GLU A 201 51.58 -9.26 -15.66
C GLU A 201 51.67 -10.13 -14.39
N LEU A 202 50.98 -11.28 -14.35
CA LEU A 202 50.98 -12.17 -13.20
C LEU A 202 52.15 -13.17 -13.17
N TYR A 203 52.57 -13.67 -14.34
CA TYR A 203 53.54 -14.77 -14.47
C TYR A 203 54.75 -14.43 -15.33
N GLY A 204 54.88 -13.19 -15.83
CA GLY A 204 56.03 -12.76 -16.61
C GLY A 204 57.27 -12.46 -15.76
N ASP A 205 57.11 -12.36 -14.44
CA ASP A 205 58.23 -12.12 -13.53
C ASP A 205 59.07 -13.40 -13.36
N PRO A 206 60.39 -13.37 -13.61
CA PRO A 206 61.25 -14.55 -13.55
C PRO A 206 61.30 -15.16 -12.14
N LYS A 207 61.15 -14.33 -11.09
CA LYS A 207 61.09 -14.78 -9.70
C LYS A 207 59.82 -15.59 -9.37
N VAL A 208 58.70 -15.27 -10.02
CA VAL A 208 57.44 -16.00 -9.84
C VAL A 208 57.58 -17.39 -10.48
N ASN A 209 58.21 -17.47 -11.66
CA ASN A 209 58.45 -18.73 -12.34
C ASN A 209 59.41 -19.64 -11.56
N GLU A 210 60.46 -19.07 -10.98
CA GLU A 210 61.40 -19.77 -10.08
C GLU A 210 60.71 -20.30 -8.80
N TYR A 211 59.75 -19.54 -8.24
CA TYR A 211 58.98 -19.95 -7.07
C TYR A 211 58.00 -21.09 -7.38
N PHE A 212 57.40 -21.11 -8.57
CA PHE A 212 56.47 -22.18 -8.98
C PHE A 212 57.17 -23.37 -9.64
N GLY A 213 58.47 -23.29 -9.94
CA GLY A 213 59.26 -24.40 -10.49
C GLY A 213 58.86 -24.80 -11.91
N ILE A 214 58.37 -23.85 -12.71
CA ILE A 214 57.90 -24.04 -14.10
C ILE A 214 58.91 -23.44 -15.08
#